data_AF-A0AAU9K1L2-F1
#
_entry.id   AF-A0AAU9K1L2-F1
#
_cell.length_a   1.000
_cell.length_b   1.000
_cell.length_c   1.000
_cell.angle_alpha   90.00
_cell.angle_beta   90.00
_cell.angle_gamma   90.00
#
_symmetry.space_group_name_H-M   'P 1'
#
loop_
_entity.id
_entity.type
_entity.pdbx_description
1 polymer ?
#
loop_
_entity_poly.entity_id
_entity_poly.type
_entity_poly.pdbx_seq_one_letter_code
_entity_poly.pdbx_strand_id
1 'polypeptide(L)'
;MAHQNYEAAMQNQCEMPAFTDNNQIVWIPYSQSPITGELSPVFSANYPSIKYSATVSQNSSLNRGGVRNAQWTKEEDEILYDHVVRHQNKSWALIAKKINLFLHNGEELRQGKHCRERWCNHLDPNIKKGDWDLKEDLELATLHTKYGNSWSLISKAMNGRTENAVKNRWNNLHKRLKGNVLEKIMEFCAKESSYPKESLFQDQE
;
A
#
# COMPACT_ATOMS: atom_id res chain seq x y z
N MET A 1 -21.73 13.17 -8.76
CA MET A 1 -21.16 12.99 -10.13
C MET A 1 -20.28 11.74 -10.24
N ALA A 2 -19.21 11.57 -9.45
CA ALA A 2 -18.37 10.35 -9.52
C ALA A 2 -19.09 9.03 -9.16
N HIS A 3 -19.98 9.05 -8.15
CA HIS A 3 -20.72 7.86 -7.70
C HIS A 3 -21.78 7.38 -8.71
N GLN A 4 -22.45 8.32 -9.40
CA GLN A 4 -23.43 8.01 -10.45
C GLN A 4 -22.77 7.42 -11.70
N ASN A 5 -21.54 7.83 -12.00
CA ASN A 5 -20.76 7.27 -13.11
C ASN A 5 -20.29 5.83 -12.82
N TYR A 6 -20.08 5.48 -11.55
CA TYR A 6 -19.73 4.12 -11.14
C TYR A 6 -20.92 3.15 -11.24
N GLU A 7 -22.12 3.58 -10.83
CA GLU A 7 -23.34 2.76 -10.96
C GLU A 7 -23.73 2.54 -12.44
N ALA A 8 -23.60 3.56 -13.30
CA ALA A 8 -23.85 3.42 -14.73
C ALA A 8 -22.87 2.43 -15.41
N ALA A 9 -21.60 2.40 -14.96
CA ALA A 9 -20.59 1.47 -15.47
C ALA A 9 -20.84 0.00 -15.06
N MET A 10 -21.54 -0.25 -13.94
CA MET A 10 -21.94 -1.60 -13.53
C MET A 10 -23.17 -2.12 -14.30
N GLN A 11 -24.00 -1.23 -14.86
CA GLN A 11 -25.20 -1.60 -15.60
C GLN A 11 -24.94 -1.92 -17.09
N ASN A 12 -23.90 -1.35 -17.71
CA ASN A 12 -23.54 -1.59 -19.11
C ASN A 12 -22.32 -2.52 -19.25
N GLN A 13 -22.54 -3.83 -19.12
CA GLN A 13 -21.53 -4.89 -19.13
C GLN A 13 -20.68 -5.05 -20.42
N CYS A 14 -20.71 -4.11 -21.38
CA CYS A 14 -20.06 -4.27 -22.68
C CYS A 14 -19.29 -3.04 -23.19
N GLU A 15 -18.92 -2.07 -22.34
CA GLU A 15 -18.20 -0.86 -22.78
C GLU A 15 -16.91 -0.61 -21.97
N MET A 16 -15.83 -0.21 -22.64
CA MET A 16 -14.55 0.19 -22.00
C MET A 16 -14.25 1.67 -22.26
N PRO A 17 -13.74 2.40 -21.24
CA PRO A 17 -13.30 3.79 -21.41
C PRO A 17 -11.97 3.87 -22.18
N ALA A 18 -11.88 4.78 -23.15
CA ALA A 18 -10.67 5.12 -23.88
C ALA A 18 -10.49 6.66 -23.93
N PHE A 19 -9.25 7.12 -24.14
CA PHE A 19 -8.93 8.55 -24.20
C PHE A 19 -8.70 9.01 -25.64
N THR A 20 -9.23 10.19 -25.98
CA THR A 20 -8.96 10.87 -27.26
C THR A 20 -7.67 11.72 -27.18
N ASP A 21 -7.17 12.18 -28.33
CA ASP A 21 -5.97 13.04 -28.45
C ASP A 21 -6.03 14.35 -27.63
N ASN A 22 -7.24 14.76 -27.26
CA ASN A 22 -7.59 15.93 -26.45
C ASN A 22 -8.02 15.55 -25.03
N ASN A 23 -7.63 14.36 -24.57
CA ASN A 23 -7.78 13.86 -23.21
C ASN A 23 -9.25 13.72 -22.75
N GLN A 24 -10.19 13.51 -23.68
CA GLN A 24 -11.59 13.24 -23.36
C GLN A 24 -11.84 11.73 -23.26
N ILE A 25 -12.65 11.31 -22.29
CA ILE A 25 -13.04 9.91 -22.10
C ILE A 25 -14.21 9.60 -23.04
N VAL A 26 -14.07 8.54 -23.84
CA VAL A 26 -15.12 7.96 -24.68
C VAL A 26 -15.36 6.50 -24.30
N TRP A 27 -16.60 6.04 -24.43
CA TRP A 27 -16.99 4.65 -24.14
C TRP A 27 -17.07 3.87 -25.46
N ILE A 28 -16.32 2.78 -25.55
CA ILE A 28 -16.23 1.94 -26.75
C ILE A 28 -16.92 0.60 -26.47
N PRO A 29 -17.92 0.20 -27.29
CA PRO A 29 -18.56 -1.10 -27.16
C PRO A 29 -17.66 -2.24 -27.64
N TYR A 30 -17.77 -3.40 -26.99
CA TYR A 30 -17.13 -4.64 -27.42
C TYR A 30 -18.04 -5.49 -28.30
N SER A 31 -17.45 -6.22 -29.26
CA SER A 31 -18.10 -7.35 -29.93
C SER A 31 -17.37 -8.65 -29.60
N GLN A 32 -18.10 -9.72 -29.31
CA GLN A 32 -17.52 -11.06 -29.15
C GLN A 32 -17.21 -11.66 -30.52
N SER A 33 -15.98 -12.15 -30.69
CA SER A 33 -15.59 -12.96 -31.85
C SER A 33 -16.45 -14.24 -31.91
N PRO A 34 -17.16 -14.51 -33.03
CA PRO A 34 -17.99 -15.71 -33.16
C PRO A 34 -17.20 -17.03 -33.11
N ILE A 35 -15.88 -16.96 -33.29
CA ILE A 35 -15.00 -18.13 -33.42
C ILE A 35 -14.27 -18.43 -32.11
N THR A 36 -13.84 -17.40 -31.38
CA THR A 36 -12.98 -17.53 -30.20
C THR A 36 -13.65 -17.12 -28.89
N GLY A 37 -14.83 -16.46 -28.95
CA GLY A 37 -15.48 -15.85 -27.79
C GLY A 37 -14.70 -14.66 -27.19
N GLU A 38 -13.61 -14.25 -27.85
CA GLU A 38 -12.73 -13.18 -27.40
C GLU A 38 -13.38 -11.82 -27.62
N LEU A 39 -13.34 -10.96 -26.59
CA LEU A 39 -13.90 -9.61 -26.62
C LEU A 39 -12.93 -8.66 -27.32
N SER A 40 -13.33 -8.09 -28.46
CA SER A 40 -12.55 -7.09 -29.19
C SER A 40 -13.30 -5.74 -29.29
N PRO A 41 -12.61 -4.59 -29.27
CA PRO A 41 -13.24 -3.29 -29.41
C PRO A 41 -13.85 -3.13 -30.81
N VAL A 42 -15.08 -2.62 -30.92
CA VAL A 42 -15.69 -2.29 -32.22
C VAL A 42 -15.10 -0.96 -32.70
N PHE A 43 -14.19 -1.01 -33.68
CA PHE A 43 -13.66 0.19 -34.34
C PHE A 43 -14.69 0.75 -35.32
N SER A 44 -15.50 1.71 -34.87
CA SER A 44 -16.39 2.49 -35.74
C SER A 44 -15.65 3.66 -36.37
N ALA A 45 -15.92 3.95 -37.65
CA ALA A 45 -15.32 5.06 -38.41
C ALA A 45 -15.63 6.47 -37.85
N ASN A 46 -16.49 6.56 -36.82
CA ASN A 46 -16.86 7.80 -36.14
C ASN A 46 -16.03 8.08 -34.86
N TYR A 47 -15.09 7.21 -34.48
CA TYR A 47 -14.22 7.48 -33.33
C TYR A 47 -12.97 8.28 -33.75
N PRO A 48 -12.65 9.40 -33.06
CA PRO A 48 -11.47 10.20 -33.36
C PRO A 48 -10.19 9.38 -33.20
N SER A 49 -9.16 9.71 -34.01
CA SER A 49 -7.90 8.98 -34.17
C SER A 49 -7.28 8.51 -32.85
N ILE A 50 -7.38 7.21 -32.54
CA ILE A 50 -6.74 6.62 -31.37
C ILE A 50 -5.30 6.21 -31.76
N LYS A 51 -4.29 6.83 -31.17
CA LYS A 51 -2.89 6.43 -31.32
C LYS A 51 -2.52 5.42 -30.23
N TYR A 52 -2.17 4.19 -30.62
CA TYR A 52 -1.42 3.28 -29.75
C TYR A 52 0.08 3.52 -29.99
N SER A 53 0.69 4.45 -29.26
CA SER A 53 2.14 4.68 -29.36
C SER A 53 2.90 3.97 -28.25
N ALA A 54 3.54 2.85 -28.61
CA ALA A 54 4.69 2.34 -27.89
C ALA A 54 5.93 3.17 -28.26
N THR A 55 6.32 4.13 -27.42
CA THR A 55 7.68 4.71 -27.45
C THR A 55 8.02 5.38 -26.12
N VAL A 56 9.03 4.83 -25.45
CA VAL A 56 9.78 5.50 -24.38
C VAL A 56 10.50 6.71 -24.99
N SER A 57 10.28 7.90 -24.44
CA SER A 57 11.15 9.04 -24.71
C SER A 57 11.50 9.77 -23.42
N GLN A 58 12.80 9.75 -23.12
CA GLN A 58 13.44 10.50 -22.06
C GLN A 58 13.52 11.97 -22.46
N ASN A 59 13.02 12.88 -21.61
CA ASN A 59 13.86 14.00 -21.19
C ASN A 59 13.37 14.67 -19.90
N SER A 60 14.33 14.79 -18.99
CA SER A 60 14.23 15.25 -17.61
C SER A 60 14.36 16.76 -17.47
N SER A 61 13.56 17.36 -16.59
CA SER A 61 13.96 18.54 -15.83
C SER A 61 13.61 18.36 -14.36
N LEU A 62 14.60 18.66 -13.52
CA LEU A 62 14.76 18.20 -12.15
C LEU A 62 13.80 18.92 -11.19
N ASN A 63 12.77 18.21 -10.73
CA ASN A 63 12.23 18.44 -9.39
C ASN A 63 12.73 17.30 -8.50
N ARG A 64 13.78 17.59 -7.72
CA ARG A 64 14.35 16.67 -6.70
C ARG A 64 13.46 16.57 -5.45
N GLY A 65 12.15 16.55 -5.68
CA GLY A 65 11.07 16.19 -4.77
C GLY A 65 10.02 15.42 -5.58
N GLY A 66 10.46 14.36 -6.27
CA GLY A 66 9.62 13.64 -7.21
C GLY A 66 8.43 12.96 -6.53
N VAL A 67 7.36 12.80 -7.32
CA VAL A 67 6.09 12.05 -7.18
C VAL A 67 6.14 10.71 -6.39
N ARG A 68 7.33 10.23 -6.02
CA ARG A 68 7.62 9.03 -5.24
C ARG A 68 7.03 9.03 -3.82
N ASN A 69 6.57 10.18 -3.31
CA ASN A 69 6.03 10.34 -1.96
C ASN A 69 4.57 10.79 -1.94
N ALA A 70 3.81 10.61 -3.03
CA ALA A 70 2.38 10.92 -3.04
C ALA A 70 1.67 10.14 -1.93
N GLN A 71 1.00 10.86 -1.02
CA GLN A 71 0.25 10.29 0.09
C GLN A 71 -0.83 9.35 -0.46
N TRP A 72 -1.02 8.20 0.19
CA TRP A 72 -2.10 7.27 -0.17
C TRP A 72 -3.45 7.81 0.30
N THR A 73 -4.42 7.84 -0.61
CA THR A 73 -5.80 8.19 -0.32
C THR A 73 -6.59 6.95 0.07
N LYS A 74 -7.76 7.16 0.70
CA LYS A 74 -8.63 6.05 1.12
C LYS A 74 -9.19 5.31 -0.09
N GLU A 75 -9.51 6.02 -1.16
CA GLU A 75 -10.03 5.49 -2.41
C GLU A 75 -9.00 4.56 -3.08
N GLU A 76 -7.71 4.94 -3.06
CA GLU A 76 -6.63 4.08 -3.54
C GLU A 76 -6.50 2.81 -2.70
N ASP A 77 -6.56 2.94 -1.37
CA ASP A 77 -6.49 1.82 -0.44
C ASP A 77 -7.68 0.85 -0.62
N GLU A 78 -8.88 1.36 -0.90
CA GLU A 78 -10.09 0.58 -1.16
C GLU A 78 -9.95 -0.26 -2.43
N ILE A 79 -9.46 0.32 -3.53
CA ILE A 79 -9.19 -0.42 -4.78
C ILE A 79 -8.16 -1.51 -4.54
N LEU A 80 -7.09 -1.19 -3.79
CA LEU A 80 -6.04 -2.14 -3.46
C LEU A 80 -6.58 -3.31 -2.63
N TYR A 81 -7.40 -3.00 -1.62
CA TYR A 81 -7.99 -3.99 -0.72
C TYR A 81 -8.97 -4.89 -1.43
N ASP A 82 -9.88 -4.31 -2.21
CA ASP A 82 -10.83 -5.04 -3.04
C ASP A 82 -10.13 -6.09 -3.90
N HIS A 83 -9.12 -5.68 -4.67
CA HIS A 83 -8.42 -6.58 -5.58
C HIS A 83 -7.72 -7.74 -4.89
N VAL A 84 -7.06 -7.48 -3.76
CA VAL A 84 -6.30 -8.51 -3.07
C VAL A 84 -7.21 -9.45 -2.29
N VAL A 85 -8.30 -8.95 -1.71
CA VAL A 85 -9.21 -9.75 -0.87
C VAL A 85 -10.29 -10.45 -1.68
N ARG A 86 -11.01 -9.74 -2.56
CA ARG A 86 -12.14 -10.31 -3.31
C ARG A 86 -11.69 -11.16 -4.49
N HIS A 87 -10.65 -10.71 -5.23
CA HIS A 87 -10.16 -11.44 -6.40
C HIS A 87 -8.97 -12.35 -6.12
N GLN A 88 -8.41 -12.33 -4.89
CA GLN A 88 -7.17 -13.03 -4.51
C GLN A 88 -6.00 -12.80 -5.49
N ASN A 89 -6.05 -11.68 -6.23
CA ASN A 89 -5.14 -11.43 -7.34
C ASN A 89 -4.13 -10.37 -6.93
N LYS A 90 -2.88 -10.80 -6.71
CA LYS A 90 -1.74 -9.92 -6.37
C LYS A 90 -1.02 -9.38 -7.61
N SER A 91 -1.72 -9.21 -8.73
CA SER A 91 -1.19 -8.55 -9.92
C SER A 91 -1.04 -7.05 -9.67
N TRP A 92 0.02 -6.68 -8.95
CA TRP A 92 0.26 -5.29 -8.53
C TRP A 92 0.33 -4.32 -9.72
N ALA A 93 0.83 -4.78 -10.87
CA ALA A 93 0.87 -3.99 -12.09
C ALA A 93 -0.54 -3.67 -12.62
N LEU A 94 -1.46 -4.65 -12.58
CA LEU A 94 -2.85 -4.44 -12.98
C LEU A 94 -3.56 -3.49 -12.01
N ILE A 95 -3.35 -3.67 -10.70
CA ILE A 95 -3.93 -2.81 -9.66
C ILE A 95 -3.46 -1.36 -9.84
N ALA A 96 -2.16 -1.16 -10.07
CA ALA A 96 -1.61 0.17 -10.33
C ALA A 96 -2.23 0.83 -11.56
N LYS A 97 -2.38 0.07 -12.66
CA LYS A 97 -3.07 0.57 -13.88
C LYS A 97 -4.50 1.00 -13.56
N LYS A 98 -5.26 0.20 -12.81
CA LYS A 98 -6.63 0.55 -12.42
C LYS A 98 -6.67 1.82 -11.58
N ILE A 99 -5.82 1.94 -10.57
CA ILE A 99 -5.75 3.16 -9.73
C ILE A 99 -5.45 4.39 -10.59
N ASN A 100 -4.45 4.31 -11.47
CA ASN A 100 -4.10 5.42 -12.36
C ASN A 100 -5.25 5.80 -13.31
N LEU A 101 -5.92 4.82 -13.89
CA LEU A 101 -7.04 5.04 -14.80
C LEU A 101 -8.26 5.65 -14.10
N PHE A 102 -8.64 5.15 -12.92
CA PHE A 102 -9.87 5.57 -12.24
C PHE A 102 -9.71 6.81 -11.36
N LEU A 103 -8.53 7.01 -10.74
CA LEU A 103 -8.33 8.06 -9.73
C LEU A 103 -7.34 9.15 -10.18
N HIS A 104 -6.51 8.88 -11.19
CA HIS A 104 -5.45 9.81 -11.62
C HIS A 104 -5.55 10.18 -13.09
N ASN A 105 -6.73 10.06 -13.70
CA ASN A 105 -7.00 10.45 -15.09
C ASN A 105 -6.00 9.85 -16.12
N GLY A 106 -5.48 8.65 -15.85
CA GLY A 106 -4.51 7.96 -16.70
C GLY A 106 -3.05 8.35 -16.45
N GLU A 107 -2.75 9.28 -15.56
CA GLU A 107 -1.37 9.62 -15.19
C GLU A 107 -0.71 8.48 -14.38
N GLU A 108 0.53 8.15 -14.71
CA GLU A 108 1.27 7.04 -14.07
C GLU A 108 1.83 7.41 -12.68
N LEU A 109 0.97 7.79 -11.74
CA LEU A 109 1.37 8.15 -10.37
C LEU A 109 1.69 6.91 -9.52
N ARG A 110 0.92 5.83 -9.68
CA ARG A 110 1.12 4.57 -8.96
C ARG A 110 1.74 3.51 -9.87
N GLN A 111 2.69 2.77 -9.31
CA GLN A 111 3.33 1.63 -9.96
C GLN A 111 3.09 0.37 -9.13
N GLY A 112 3.26 -0.80 -9.75
CA GLY A 112 3.05 -2.07 -9.05
C GLY A 112 3.91 -2.21 -7.79
N LYS A 113 5.13 -1.64 -7.78
CA LYS A 113 5.97 -1.58 -6.59
C LYS A 113 5.30 -0.81 -5.44
N HIS A 114 4.73 0.36 -5.73
CA HIS A 114 4.02 1.19 -4.74
C HIS A 114 2.84 0.42 -4.16
N CYS A 115 2.06 -0.25 -5.01
CA CYS A 115 0.92 -1.08 -4.61
C CYS A 115 1.34 -2.20 -3.66
N ARG A 116 2.36 -2.98 -4.02
CA ARG A 116 2.87 -4.07 -3.17
C ARG A 116 3.36 -3.53 -1.82
N GLU A 117 4.13 -2.44 -1.84
CA GLU A 117 4.66 -1.83 -0.63
C GLU A 117 3.55 -1.35 0.30
N ARG A 118 2.52 -0.68 -0.24
CA ARG A 118 1.36 -0.24 0.53
C ARG A 118 0.62 -1.40 1.17
N TRP A 119 0.38 -2.47 0.41
CA TRP A 119 -0.26 -3.67 0.93
C TRP A 119 0.54 -4.28 2.08
N CYS A 120 1.80 -4.66 1.81
CA CYS A 120 2.64 -5.39 2.76
C CYS A 120 3.01 -4.60 4.02
N ASN A 121 2.93 -3.25 3.99
CA ASN A 121 3.28 -2.42 5.14
C ASN A 121 2.08 -1.87 5.92
N HIS A 122 0.90 -1.76 5.30
CA HIS A 122 -0.22 -1.02 5.91
C HIS A 122 -1.59 -1.71 5.80
N LEU A 123 -1.90 -2.37 4.68
CA LEU A 123 -3.26 -2.86 4.43
C LEU A 123 -3.47 -4.33 4.74
N ASP A 124 -2.42 -5.16 4.70
CA ASP A 124 -2.54 -6.57 5.02
C ASP A 124 -3.12 -6.77 6.44
N PRO A 125 -4.23 -7.51 6.60
CA PRO A 125 -4.88 -7.71 7.90
C PRO A 125 -4.00 -8.47 8.90
N ASN A 126 -2.97 -9.19 8.44
CA ASN A 126 -2.03 -9.90 9.31
C ASN A 126 -1.03 -8.97 10.00
N ILE A 127 -1.02 -7.67 9.66
CA ILE A 127 -0.14 -6.69 10.27
C ILE A 127 -0.73 -6.24 11.61
N LYS A 128 0.06 -6.35 12.69
CA LYS A 128 -0.28 -5.80 14.00
C LYS A 128 -0.26 -4.27 13.94
N LYS A 129 -1.45 -3.67 13.91
CA LYS A 129 -1.68 -2.22 13.98
C LYS A 129 -1.81 -1.84 15.45
N GLY A 130 -0.84 -1.14 16.00
CA GLY A 130 -0.85 -0.74 17.40
C GLY A 130 0.50 -0.27 17.91
N ASP A 131 0.49 0.26 19.12
CA ASP A 131 1.66 0.74 19.83
C ASP A 131 2.67 -0.38 20.08
N TRP A 132 3.92 0.01 20.31
CA TRP A 132 5.01 -0.90 20.61
C TRP A 132 5.11 -1.12 22.10
N ASP A 133 5.04 -2.38 22.51
CA ASP A 133 5.18 -2.77 23.90
C ASP A 133 6.65 -2.76 24.32
N LEU A 134 6.90 -2.53 25.62
CA LEU A 134 8.27 -2.57 26.15
C LEU A 134 8.92 -3.95 25.94
N LYS A 135 8.13 -5.03 25.99
CA LYS A 135 8.57 -6.38 25.67
C LYS A 135 9.01 -6.51 24.20
N GLU A 136 8.26 -5.93 23.27
CA GLU A 136 8.62 -5.91 21.85
C GLU A 136 9.90 -5.09 21.63
N ASP A 137 10.05 -3.96 22.34
CA ASP A 137 11.28 -3.15 22.28
C ASP A 137 12.51 -3.91 22.77
N LEU A 138 12.38 -4.68 23.87
CA LEU A 138 13.45 -5.50 24.40
C LEU A 138 13.83 -6.62 23.42
N GLU A 139 12.84 -7.30 22.85
CA GLU A 139 13.05 -8.31 21.82
C GLU A 139 13.74 -7.72 20.59
N LEU A 140 13.27 -6.57 20.09
CA LEU A 140 13.88 -5.85 18.99
C LEU A 140 15.35 -5.52 19.26
N ALA A 141 15.67 -4.96 20.43
CA ALA A 141 17.03 -4.59 20.78
C ALA A 141 17.95 -5.82 20.92
N THR A 142 17.42 -6.92 21.48
CA THR A 142 18.15 -8.19 21.59
C THR A 142 18.45 -8.79 20.21
N LEU A 143 17.43 -8.83 19.34
CA LEU A 143 17.57 -9.33 17.97
C LEU A 143 18.53 -8.45 17.13
N HIS A 144 18.49 -7.14 17.31
CA HIS A 144 19.41 -6.22 16.65
C HIS A 144 20.85 -6.41 17.13
N THR A 145 21.07 -6.64 18.42
CA THR A 145 22.40 -6.98 18.96
C THR A 145 22.96 -8.26 18.36
N LYS A 146 22.08 -9.24 18.06
CA LYS A 146 22.47 -10.53 17.48
C LYS A 146 22.66 -10.49 15.96
N TYR A 147 21.79 -9.80 15.22
CA TYR A 147 21.71 -9.87 13.75
C TYR A 147 22.00 -8.56 13.03
N GLY A 148 22.24 -7.46 13.75
CA GLY A 148 22.44 -6.12 13.20
C GLY A 148 21.23 -5.60 12.43
N ASN A 149 21.46 -4.88 11.33
CA ASN A 149 20.42 -4.26 10.50
C ASN A 149 19.71 -5.25 9.56
N SER A 150 19.61 -6.52 9.95
CA SER A 150 18.95 -7.57 9.17
C SER A 150 17.43 -7.53 9.36
N TRP A 151 16.79 -6.43 8.95
CA TRP A 151 15.40 -6.11 9.27
C TRP A 151 14.41 -7.19 8.83
N SER A 152 14.61 -7.78 7.65
CA SER A 152 13.74 -8.86 7.15
C SER A 152 13.84 -10.14 8.00
N LEU A 153 14.99 -10.37 8.66
CA LEU A 153 15.16 -11.51 9.57
C LEU A 153 14.53 -11.20 10.93
N ILE A 154 14.74 -9.98 11.43
CA ILE A 154 14.18 -9.52 12.70
C ILE A 154 12.65 -9.49 12.63
N SER A 155 12.06 -8.97 11.54
CA SER A 155 10.61 -8.95 11.37
C SER A 155 9.98 -10.33 11.27
N LYS A 156 10.70 -11.34 10.76
CA LYS A 156 10.23 -12.73 10.77
C LYS A 156 10.19 -13.32 12.17
N ALA A 157 11.08 -12.90 13.06
CA ALA A 157 11.08 -13.31 14.46
C ALA A 157 9.97 -12.60 15.25
N MET A 158 9.65 -11.34 14.91
CA MET A 158 8.59 -10.57 15.56
C MET A 158 7.22 -10.80 14.89
N ASN A 159 6.36 -11.59 15.52
CA ASN A 159 5.04 -11.92 14.96
C ASN A 159 4.21 -10.66 14.64
N GLY A 160 3.79 -10.52 13.38
CA GLY A 160 2.87 -9.47 12.92
C GLY A 160 3.48 -8.08 12.73
N ARG A 161 4.79 -7.87 12.98
CA ARG A 161 5.48 -6.60 12.69
C ARG A 161 6.17 -6.68 11.32
N THR A 162 6.00 -5.64 10.51
CA THR A 162 6.64 -5.57 9.18
C THR A 162 8.08 -5.12 9.29
N GLU A 163 8.89 -5.45 8.28
CA GLU A 163 10.28 -4.97 8.18
C GLU A 163 10.39 -3.46 8.35
N ASN A 164 9.48 -2.72 7.71
CA ASN A 164 9.46 -1.26 7.80
C ASN A 164 9.12 -0.78 9.22
N ALA A 165 8.17 -1.42 9.89
CA ALA A 165 7.81 -1.09 11.27
C ALA A 165 8.98 -1.31 12.24
N VAL A 166 9.67 -2.45 12.12
CA VAL A 166 10.85 -2.80 12.91
C VAL A 166 11.97 -1.77 12.75
N LYS A 167 12.36 -1.47 11.51
CA LYS A 167 13.39 -0.48 11.20
C LYS A 167 13.01 0.90 11.74
N ASN A 168 11.76 1.32 11.56
CA ASN A 168 11.29 2.62 12.04
C ASN A 168 11.30 2.70 13.57
N ARG A 169 10.88 1.63 14.26
CA ARG A 169 10.93 1.58 15.72
C ARG A 169 12.36 1.69 16.23
N TRP A 170 13.28 0.93 15.65
CA TRP A 170 14.69 0.99 16.01
C TRP A 170 15.26 2.41 15.85
N ASN A 171 15.02 3.04 14.69
CA ASN A 171 15.49 4.41 14.45
C ASN A 171 14.93 5.42 15.47
N ASN A 172 13.68 5.25 15.89
CA ASN A 172 13.08 6.08 16.93
C ASN A 172 13.70 5.81 18.31
N LEU A 173 13.90 4.54 18.67
CA LEU A 173 14.56 4.16 19.92
C LEU A 173 15.99 4.69 19.99
N HIS A 174 16.78 4.50 18.93
CA HIS A 174 18.16 4.97 18.84
C HIS A 174 18.28 6.49 18.91
N LYS A 175 17.31 7.24 18.36
CA LYS A 175 17.26 8.70 18.48
C LYS A 175 16.91 9.16 19.90
N ARG A 176 15.95 8.49 20.54
CA ARG A 176 15.44 8.85 21.87
C ARG A 176 16.39 8.44 22.99
N LEU A 177 16.96 7.23 22.90
CA LEU A 177 17.82 6.63 23.89
C LEU A 177 19.28 6.81 23.45
N LYS A 178 19.90 7.91 23.87
CA LYS A 178 21.33 8.15 23.61
C LYS A 178 22.18 7.06 24.30
N GLY A 179 23.08 6.37 23.61
CA GLY A 179 23.91 5.31 24.20
C GLY A 179 23.38 3.90 23.92
N ASN A 180 23.68 2.92 24.77
CA ASN A 180 23.26 1.54 24.55
C ASN A 180 21.75 1.39 24.74
N VAL A 181 21.03 1.21 23.62
CA VAL A 181 19.56 1.10 23.59
C VAL A 181 19.07 -0.10 24.40
N LEU A 182 19.76 -1.23 24.33
CA LEU A 182 19.36 -2.47 25.01
C LEU A 182 19.43 -2.30 26.54
N GLU A 183 20.54 -1.78 27.03
CA GLU A 183 20.77 -1.53 28.46
C GLU A 183 19.69 -0.60 29.03
N LYS A 184 19.39 0.49 28.31
CA LYS A 184 18.35 1.44 28.72
C LYS A 184 16.97 0.82 28.77
N ILE A 185 16.62 -0.02 27.80
CA ILE A 185 15.33 -0.72 27.81
C ILE A 185 15.25 -1.69 29.00
N MET A 186 16.34 -2.41 29.30
CA MET A 186 16.40 -3.28 30.48
C MET A 186 16.22 -2.50 31.79
N GLU A 187 16.84 -1.32 31.92
CA GLU A 187 16.63 -0.44 33.08
C GLU A 187 15.16 -0.03 33.25
N PHE A 188 14.45 0.28 32.15
CA PHE A 188 13.02 0.58 32.19
C PHE A 188 12.18 -0.63 32.61
N CYS A 189 12.48 -1.82 32.06
CA CYS A 189 11.81 -3.07 32.44
C CYS A 189 12.01 -3.40 33.93
N ALA A 190 13.22 -3.21 34.45
CA ALA A 190 13.55 -3.47 35.84
C ALA A 190 12.78 -2.54 36.79
N LYS A 191 12.58 -1.27 36.41
CA LYS A 191 11.79 -0.31 37.18
C LYS A 191 10.29 -0.64 37.19
N GLU A 192 9.73 -1.09 36.06
CA GLU A 192 8.33 -1.55 36.00
C GLU A 192 8.08 -2.79 36.87
N SER A 193 9.04 -3.72 36.92
CA SER A 193 8.95 -4.92 37.76
C SER A 193 9.15 -4.64 39.27
N SER A 194 9.68 -3.47 39.62
CA SER A 194 9.98 -3.05 40.99
C SER A 194 8.78 -2.43 41.72
N TYR A 195 7.67 -2.16 41.03
CA TYR A 195 6.44 -1.69 41.66
C TYR A 195 5.62 -2.89 42.18
N PRO A 196 5.31 -2.96 43.49
CA PRO A 196 4.45 -4.02 44.02
C PRO A 196 3.05 -3.86 43.43
N LYS A 197 2.53 -4.95 42.82
CA LYS A 197 1.11 -5.05 42.40
C LYS A 197 0.22 -5.32 43.62
N GLU A 198 0.22 -4.40 44.59
CA GLU A 198 -0.56 -4.55 45.81
C GLU A 198 -1.25 -3.23 46.15
N SER A 199 -2.35 -2.93 45.46
CA SER A 199 -3.41 -2.02 45.95
C SER A 199 -4.69 -2.12 45.11
N LEU A 200 -5.22 -3.33 44.91
CA LEU A 200 -6.53 -3.53 44.29
C LEU A 200 -7.34 -4.59 45.05
N PHE A 201 -7.28 -4.54 46.38
CA PHE A 201 -8.28 -5.07 47.28
C PHE A 201 -8.23 -4.24 48.57
N GLN A 202 -9.41 -4.02 49.16
CA GLN A 202 -9.79 -3.11 50.25
C GLN A 202 -10.32 -1.75 49.76
N ASP A 203 -11.52 -1.28 50.07
CA ASP A 203 -12.72 -1.80 50.74
C ASP A 203 -13.76 -0.71 50.42
N GLN A 204 -15.00 -1.05 50.04
CA GLN A 204 -16.16 -0.24 50.45
C GLN A 204 -17.34 -1.18 50.71
N GLU A 205 -17.73 -1.17 51.98
CA GLU A 205 -18.89 -1.78 52.63
C GLU A 205 -20.24 -1.51 51.94
#